data_AF-A0A952FVF9-F1
#
_entry.id   AF-A0A952FVF9-F1
#
_cell.length_a   1.000
_cell.length_b   1.000
_cell.length_c   1.000
_cell.angle_alpha   90.00
_cell.angle_beta   90.00
_cell.angle_gamma   90.00
#
_symmetry.space_group_name_H-M   'P 1'
#
loop_
_entity.id
_entity.type
_entity.pdbx_description
1 polymer ?
#
loop_
_entity_poly.entity_id
_entity_poly.type
_entity_poly.pdbx_seq_one_letter_code
_entity_poly.pdbx_strand_id
1 'polypeptide(L)'
;ERRQAVGGMLTSMALTAFLTGVTEPIEFTFMFLAPLLYFMHTILTGVAMALMHILGVHLGFGFSAGFFDYALNFSKSTRPLLLLPVGLAYFAIYYGTFRWAIVKFDLKTPGREPEEAEEEGAAPLPAERGLAFVEALGGAGNLASIDACTTRLRLVVNDQAKVSEPRLKKLGARGFIRPSAQGLQVVLGPIADSVAMEMRAAAGPLSAAAPVIESQSTVAAADPAPWFAALGGRDNIAASGAASSRLWVDLADPTRADEAALRQLGVRMRTDAASVAAGLQAA
;
A
#
# COMPACT_ATOMS: atom_id res chain seq x y z
N GLU A 1 -25.51 -10.69 13.13
CA GLU A 1 -25.99 -9.34 12.76
C GLU A 1 -25.22 -8.71 11.60
N ARG A 2 -23.89 -8.83 11.52
CA ARG A 2 -23.05 -8.22 10.44
C ARG A 2 -23.16 -8.85 9.03
N ARG A 3 -24.13 -9.76 8.77
CA ARG A 3 -24.23 -10.51 7.51
C ARG A 3 -24.51 -9.61 6.30
N GLN A 4 -25.30 -8.56 6.46
CA GLN A 4 -25.65 -7.68 5.35
C GLN A 4 -24.47 -6.81 4.91
N ALA A 5 -23.77 -6.19 5.86
CA ALA A 5 -22.58 -5.39 5.59
C ALA A 5 -21.44 -6.23 5.01
N VAL A 6 -21.11 -7.35 5.66
CA VAL A 6 -20.05 -8.26 5.19
C VAL A 6 -20.45 -8.92 3.86
N GLY A 7 -21.72 -9.28 3.67
CA GLY A 7 -22.24 -9.82 2.43
C GLY A 7 -22.11 -8.85 1.26
N GLY A 8 -22.43 -7.57 1.46
CA GLY A 8 -22.26 -6.54 0.43
C GLY A 8 -20.80 -6.34 0.03
N MET A 9 -19.91 -6.27 1.04
CA MET A 9 -18.46 -6.18 0.83
C MET A 9 -17.92 -7.39 0.04
N LEU A 10 -18.22 -8.61 0.50
CA LEU A 10 -17.78 -9.86 -0.16
C LEU A 10 -18.34 -9.99 -1.58
N THR A 11 -19.58 -9.57 -1.81
CA THR A 11 -20.21 -9.62 -3.15
C THR A 11 -19.51 -8.67 -4.12
N SER A 12 -19.16 -7.46 -3.68
CA SER A 12 -18.44 -6.49 -4.51
C SER A 12 -17.05 -7.01 -4.91
N MET A 13 -16.31 -7.57 -3.96
CA MET A 13 -15.00 -8.19 -4.24
C MET A 13 -15.13 -9.42 -5.13
N ALA A 14 -16.13 -10.29 -4.89
CA ALA A 14 -16.43 -11.46 -5.72
C ALA A 14 -16.77 -11.08 -7.18
N LEU A 15 -17.60 -10.06 -7.36
CA LEU A 15 -17.95 -9.56 -8.69
C LEU A 15 -16.70 -9.01 -9.41
N THR A 16 -15.87 -8.26 -8.70
CA THR A 16 -14.64 -7.70 -9.26
C THR A 16 -13.68 -8.82 -9.69
N ALA A 17 -13.42 -9.80 -8.81
CA ALA A 17 -12.57 -10.95 -9.11
C ALA A 17 -13.13 -11.79 -10.25
N PHE A 18 -14.45 -11.98 -10.33
CA PHE A 18 -15.07 -12.69 -11.45
C PHE A 18 -14.86 -11.95 -12.78
N LEU A 19 -15.09 -10.63 -12.80
CA LEU A 19 -14.99 -9.85 -14.03
C LEU A 19 -13.54 -9.71 -14.52
N THR A 20 -12.63 -9.33 -13.63
CA THR A 20 -11.24 -8.97 -13.98
C THR A 20 -10.26 -10.12 -13.82
N GLY A 21 -10.57 -11.10 -12.96
CA GLY A 21 -9.68 -12.18 -12.58
C GLY A 21 -8.78 -11.86 -11.38
N VAL A 22 -8.82 -10.64 -10.85
CA VAL A 22 -7.96 -10.22 -9.72
C VAL A 22 -8.54 -10.73 -8.40
N THR A 23 -7.89 -11.71 -7.79
CA THR A 23 -8.37 -12.40 -6.58
C THR A 23 -7.85 -11.82 -5.27
N GLU A 24 -6.79 -11.00 -5.31
CA GLU A 24 -6.13 -10.45 -4.10
C GLU A 24 -7.10 -9.84 -3.08
N PRO A 25 -8.10 -9.00 -3.48
CA PRO A 25 -8.99 -8.37 -2.49
C PRO A 25 -9.78 -9.38 -1.67
N ILE A 26 -10.16 -10.52 -2.28
CA ILE A 26 -10.89 -11.59 -1.58
C ILE A 26 -9.91 -12.42 -0.74
N GLU A 27 -8.75 -12.76 -1.28
CA GLU A 27 -7.74 -13.56 -0.59
C GLU A 27 -7.23 -12.87 0.67
N PHE A 28 -7.08 -11.55 0.62
CA PHE A 28 -6.64 -10.73 1.75
C PHE A 28 -7.61 -10.78 2.93
N THR A 29 -8.89 -11.09 2.68
CA THR A 29 -9.89 -11.19 3.74
C THR A 29 -9.66 -12.39 4.67
N PHE A 30 -8.90 -13.40 4.25
CA PHE A 30 -8.69 -14.60 5.06
C PHE A 30 -7.24 -15.08 5.12
N MET A 31 -6.34 -14.61 4.24
CA MET A 31 -4.95 -15.11 4.23
C MET A 31 -4.21 -14.89 5.55
N PHE A 32 -4.48 -13.77 6.23
CA PHE A 32 -3.86 -13.43 7.51
C PHE A 32 -4.70 -13.88 8.70
N LEU A 33 -6.02 -13.96 8.56
CA LEU A 33 -6.94 -14.33 9.65
C LEU A 33 -7.04 -15.85 9.82
N ALA A 34 -6.98 -16.59 8.72
CA ALA A 34 -7.15 -18.04 8.68
C ALA A 34 -6.11 -18.70 7.73
N PRO A 35 -4.85 -18.83 8.16
CA PRO A 35 -3.78 -19.41 7.34
C PRO A 35 -4.09 -20.82 6.82
N LEU A 36 -4.83 -21.62 7.58
CA LEU A 36 -5.30 -22.94 7.14
C LEU A 36 -6.21 -22.85 5.90
N LEU A 37 -7.10 -21.86 5.87
CA LEU A 37 -8.01 -21.64 4.75
C LEU A 37 -7.24 -21.25 3.49
N TYR A 38 -6.19 -20.44 3.65
CA TYR A 38 -5.26 -20.09 2.57
C TYR A 38 -4.44 -21.28 2.07
N PHE A 39 -3.98 -22.15 2.97
CA PHE A 39 -3.30 -23.38 2.55
C PHE A 39 -4.21 -24.32 1.74
N MET A 40 -5.48 -24.47 2.13
CA MET A 40 -6.43 -25.24 1.31
C MET A 40 -6.70 -24.57 -0.04
N HIS A 41 -6.79 -23.24 -0.07
CA HIS A 41 -6.92 -22.47 -1.31
C HIS A 41 -5.79 -22.77 -2.29
N THR A 42 -4.52 -22.71 -1.86
CA THR A 42 -3.38 -22.94 -2.75
C THR A 42 -3.36 -24.36 -3.32
N ILE A 43 -3.73 -25.36 -2.53
CA ILE A 43 -3.87 -26.75 -3.00
C ILE A 43 -4.99 -26.84 -4.04
N LEU A 44 -6.18 -26.31 -3.74
CA LEU A 44 -7.31 -26.36 -4.66
C LEU A 44 -7.01 -25.63 -5.97
N THR A 45 -6.32 -24.49 -5.93
CA THR A 45 -5.85 -23.77 -7.12
C THR A 45 -4.88 -24.60 -7.93
N GLY A 46 -3.89 -25.24 -7.29
CA GLY A 46 -2.94 -26.13 -7.98
C GLY A 46 -3.61 -27.33 -8.65
N VAL A 47 -4.57 -27.95 -7.96
CA VAL A 47 -5.37 -29.05 -8.51
C VAL A 47 -6.25 -28.57 -9.67
N ALA A 48 -6.79 -27.37 -9.61
CA ALA A 48 -7.59 -26.81 -10.70
C ALA A 48 -6.75 -26.67 -11.97
N MET A 49 -5.53 -26.13 -11.84
CA MET A 49 -4.60 -25.99 -12.96
C MET A 49 -4.23 -27.35 -13.57
N ALA A 50 -3.91 -28.34 -12.72
CA ALA A 50 -3.59 -29.69 -13.18
C ALA A 50 -4.79 -30.36 -13.88
N LEU A 51 -6.00 -30.22 -13.32
CA LEU A 51 -7.23 -30.76 -13.89
C LEU A 51 -7.52 -30.15 -15.27
N MET A 52 -7.42 -28.82 -15.41
CA MET A 52 -7.65 -28.15 -16.69
C MET A 52 -6.63 -28.58 -17.74
N HIS A 53 -5.37 -28.79 -17.34
CA HIS A 53 -4.34 -29.35 -18.22
C HIS A 53 -4.67 -30.78 -18.68
N ILE A 54 -5.06 -31.67 -17.76
CA ILE A 54 -5.43 -33.07 -18.08
C ILE A 54 -6.65 -33.12 -19.00
N LEU A 55 -7.62 -32.23 -18.81
CA LEU A 55 -8.81 -32.13 -19.66
C LEU A 55 -8.53 -31.43 -21.01
N GLY A 56 -7.29 -30.97 -21.23
CA GLY A 56 -6.87 -30.29 -22.44
C GLY A 56 -7.54 -28.94 -22.66
N VAL A 57 -8.03 -28.29 -21.59
CA VAL A 57 -8.67 -26.98 -21.67
C VAL A 57 -7.60 -25.91 -21.60
N HIS A 58 -7.50 -25.12 -22.66
CA HIS A 58 -6.54 -24.02 -22.76
C HIS A 58 -7.31 -22.73 -23.01
N LEU A 59 -7.30 -21.83 -22.03
CA LEU A 59 -7.95 -20.52 -22.15
C LEU A 59 -6.89 -19.48 -22.50
N GLY A 60 -7.17 -18.66 -23.50
CA GLY A 60 -6.35 -17.47 -23.76
C GLY A 60 -6.73 -16.37 -22.78
N PHE A 61 -5.75 -15.77 -22.11
CA PHE A 61 -5.96 -14.58 -21.27
C PHE A 61 -4.77 -13.64 -21.40
N GLY A 62 -5.02 -12.33 -21.29
CA GLY A 62 -3.98 -11.31 -21.41
C GLY A 62 -3.50 -10.74 -20.08
N PHE A 63 -4.37 -10.76 -19.05
CA PHE A 63 -4.08 -10.15 -17.75
C PHE A 63 -4.22 -11.15 -16.60
N SER A 64 -5.45 -11.53 -16.24
CA SER A 64 -5.71 -12.27 -14.98
C SER A 64 -6.75 -13.38 -15.11
N ALA A 65 -7.13 -13.74 -16.33
CA ALA A 65 -8.05 -14.85 -16.63
C ALA A 65 -9.46 -14.67 -16.04
N GLY A 66 -9.93 -13.43 -15.95
CA GLY A 66 -11.32 -13.11 -15.57
C GLY A 66 -12.33 -13.39 -16.68
N PHE A 67 -13.60 -13.09 -16.41
CA PHE A 67 -14.68 -13.22 -17.38
C PHE A 67 -14.45 -12.39 -18.66
N PHE A 68 -13.88 -11.18 -18.54
CA PHE A 68 -13.55 -10.38 -19.72
C PHE A 68 -12.50 -11.07 -20.60
N ASP A 69 -11.46 -11.64 -20.01
CA ASP A 69 -10.45 -12.42 -20.74
C ASP A 69 -11.10 -13.63 -21.44
N TYR A 70 -11.97 -14.35 -20.73
CA TYR A 70 -12.70 -15.50 -21.27
C TYR A 70 -13.60 -15.13 -22.47
N ALA A 71 -14.38 -14.06 -22.34
CA ALA A 71 -15.31 -13.62 -23.38
C ALA A 71 -14.56 -13.10 -24.62
N LEU A 72 -13.54 -12.26 -24.43
CA LEU A 72 -12.79 -11.65 -25.52
C LEU A 72 -11.90 -12.65 -26.27
N ASN A 73 -11.35 -13.66 -25.57
CA ASN A 73 -10.47 -14.67 -26.15
C ASN A 73 -11.17 -16.03 -26.36
N PHE A 74 -12.50 -16.07 -26.34
CA PHE A 74 -13.27 -17.30 -26.47
C PHE A 74 -12.92 -18.09 -27.75
N SER A 75 -12.77 -17.39 -28.88
CA SER A 75 -12.41 -17.98 -30.18
C SER A 75 -10.98 -18.53 -30.25
N LYS A 76 -10.08 -18.06 -29.38
CA LYS A 76 -8.68 -18.49 -29.30
C LYS A 76 -8.48 -19.63 -28.30
N SER A 77 -9.53 -20.03 -27.59
CA SER A 77 -9.46 -21.01 -26.50
C SER A 77 -9.77 -22.42 -26.99
N THR A 78 -9.12 -23.42 -26.40
CA THR A 78 -9.35 -24.84 -26.67
C THR A 78 -10.33 -25.40 -25.64
N ARG A 79 -11.48 -25.89 -26.11
CA ARG A 79 -12.58 -26.45 -25.28
C ARG A 79 -13.08 -25.50 -24.17
N PRO A 80 -13.29 -24.19 -24.44
CA PRO A 80 -13.63 -23.20 -23.40
C PRO A 80 -14.95 -23.48 -22.67
N LEU A 81 -15.88 -24.20 -23.30
CA LEU A 81 -17.18 -24.55 -22.70
C LEU A 81 -17.06 -25.52 -21.51
N LEU A 82 -15.99 -26.33 -21.45
CA LEU A 82 -15.77 -27.24 -20.32
C LEU A 82 -15.47 -26.49 -19.01
N LEU A 83 -15.08 -25.21 -19.08
CA LEU A 83 -14.89 -24.37 -17.90
C LEU A 83 -16.18 -24.25 -17.08
N LEU A 84 -17.37 -24.19 -17.71
CA LEU A 84 -18.64 -24.02 -17.00
C LEU A 84 -18.99 -25.20 -16.07
N PRO A 85 -19.04 -26.46 -16.55
CA PRO A 85 -19.33 -27.60 -15.67
C PRO A 85 -18.21 -27.85 -14.66
N VAL A 86 -16.93 -27.69 -15.05
CA VAL A 86 -15.80 -27.84 -14.12
C VAL A 86 -15.85 -26.76 -13.04
N GLY A 87 -16.09 -25.50 -13.42
CA GLY A 87 -16.22 -24.37 -12.50
C GLY A 87 -17.39 -24.53 -11.54
N LEU A 88 -18.54 -25.06 -12.00
CA LEU A 88 -19.67 -25.35 -11.12
C LEU A 88 -19.34 -26.45 -10.09
N ALA A 89 -18.67 -27.52 -10.53
CA ALA A 89 -18.19 -28.57 -9.61
C ALA A 89 -17.17 -28.00 -8.62
N TYR A 90 -16.25 -27.16 -9.09
CA TYR A 90 -15.24 -26.51 -8.25
C TYR A 90 -15.86 -25.54 -7.25
N PHE A 91 -16.91 -24.80 -7.63
CA PHE A 91 -17.66 -23.96 -6.72
C PHE A 91 -18.24 -24.78 -5.56
N ALA A 92 -18.84 -25.94 -5.84
CA ALA A 92 -19.36 -26.82 -4.80
C ALA A 92 -18.25 -27.37 -3.89
N ILE A 93 -17.11 -27.77 -4.46
CA ILE A 93 -15.93 -28.26 -3.72
C ILE A 93 -15.38 -27.15 -2.81
N TYR A 94 -15.14 -25.95 -3.35
CA TYR A 94 -14.67 -24.80 -2.58
C TYR A 94 -15.64 -24.44 -1.46
N TYR A 95 -16.92 -24.24 -1.78
CA TYR A 95 -17.93 -23.90 -0.79
C TYR A 95 -18.02 -24.95 0.32
N GLY A 96 -18.09 -26.23 -0.05
CA GLY A 96 -18.15 -27.34 0.91
C GLY A 96 -16.93 -27.40 1.82
N THR A 97 -15.73 -27.35 1.24
CA THR A 97 -14.45 -27.46 1.96
C THR A 97 -14.23 -26.26 2.87
N PHE A 98 -14.42 -25.04 2.36
CA PHE A 98 -14.26 -23.81 3.14
C PHE A 98 -15.29 -23.74 4.26
N ARG A 99 -16.57 -23.99 3.96
CA ARG A 99 -17.63 -23.97 4.98
C ARG A 99 -17.35 -25.01 6.07
N TRP A 100 -16.95 -26.22 5.69
CA TRP A 100 -16.60 -27.26 6.64
C TRP A 100 -15.45 -26.81 7.55
N ALA A 101 -14.36 -26.31 6.98
CA ALA A 101 -13.21 -25.87 7.77
C ALA A 101 -13.53 -24.67 8.69
N ILE A 102 -14.28 -23.69 8.19
CA ILE A 102 -14.72 -22.52 8.95
C ILE A 102 -15.54 -22.95 10.17
N VAL A 103 -16.50 -23.86 9.98
CA VAL A 103 -17.37 -24.34 11.07
C VAL A 103 -16.63 -25.28 12.02
N LYS A 104 -15.78 -26.18 11.48
CA LYS A 104 -15.10 -27.22 12.27
C LYS A 104 -13.98 -26.68 13.15
N PHE A 105 -13.22 -25.70 12.66
CA PHE A 105 -12.08 -25.11 13.35
C PHE A 105 -12.38 -23.72 13.93
N ASP A 106 -13.64 -23.28 13.84
CA ASP A 106 -14.11 -21.96 14.23
C ASP A 106 -13.21 -20.81 13.75
N LEU A 107 -12.92 -20.82 12.45
CA LEU A 107 -12.03 -19.83 11.83
C LEU A 107 -12.68 -18.44 11.84
N LYS A 108 -11.94 -17.43 12.27
CA LYS A 108 -12.37 -16.02 12.32
C LYS A 108 -12.29 -15.37 10.94
N THR A 109 -13.18 -15.76 10.03
CA THR A 109 -13.36 -15.06 8.76
C THR A 109 -14.10 -13.73 8.98
N PRO A 110 -14.09 -12.78 8.03
CA PRO A 110 -14.81 -11.52 8.17
C PRO A 110 -16.26 -11.73 8.61
N GLY A 111 -16.69 -11.02 9.66
CA GLY A 111 -18.02 -11.18 10.27
C GLY A 111 -18.18 -12.32 11.28
N ARG A 112 -17.11 -13.08 11.57
CA ARG A 112 -17.03 -14.08 12.67
C ARG A 112 -16.06 -13.66 13.78
N GLU A 113 -15.55 -12.44 13.73
CA GLU A 113 -14.74 -11.88 14.82
C GLU A 113 -15.65 -11.61 16.03
N PRO A 114 -15.15 -11.82 17.26
CA PRO A 114 -15.88 -11.38 18.44
C PRO A 114 -16.14 -9.88 18.30
N GLU A 115 -17.29 -9.43 18.79
CA GLU A 115 -17.45 -8.01 19.08
C GLU A 115 -16.36 -7.64 20.10
N GLU A 116 -15.25 -7.08 19.62
CA GLU A 116 -14.59 -6.07 20.42
C GLU A 116 -15.70 -5.10 20.76
N ALA A 117 -15.98 -4.97 22.06
CA ALA A 117 -16.73 -3.85 22.57
C ALA A 117 -15.95 -2.61 22.13
N GLU A 118 -16.23 -2.14 20.91
CA GLU A 118 -16.33 -0.72 20.67
C GLU A 118 -17.25 -0.27 21.79
N GLU A 119 -16.67 0.30 22.84
CA GLU A 119 -17.42 1.08 23.79
C GLU A 119 -18.22 2.06 22.92
N GLU A 120 -19.50 1.75 22.70
CA GLU A 120 -20.55 2.68 22.34
C GLU A 120 -20.70 3.66 23.52
N GLY A 121 -19.62 4.32 23.92
CA GLY A 121 -19.72 5.66 24.44
C GLY A 121 -20.16 6.49 23.25
N ALA A 122 -21.41 6.95 23.28
CA ALA A 122 -22.02 7.83 22.29
C ALA A 122 -20.95 8.67 21.60
N ALA A 123 -20.72 8.41 20.31
CA ALA A 123 -19.74 9.17 19.54
C ALA A 123 -20.06 10.65 19.76
N PRO A 124 -19.12 11.46 20.30
CA PRO A 124 -19.36 12.87 20.50
C PRO A 124 -19.84 13.49 19.19
N LEU A 125 -20.74 14.47 19.26
CA LEU A 125 -21.17 15.18 18.06
C LEU A 125 -19.92 15.65 17.29
N PRO A 126 -19.93 15.71 15.94
CA PRO A 126 -18.74 16.03 15.15
C PRO A 126 -17.94 17.25 15.64
N ALA A 127 -18.64 18.30 16.10
CA ALA A 127 -18.02 19.49 16.69
C ALA A 127 -17.34 19.22 18.05
N GLU A 128 -17.95 18.39 18.90
CA GLU A 128 -17.41 18.00 20.21
C GLU A 128 -16.20 17.08 20.05
N ARG A 129 -16.22 16.19 19.05
CA ARG A 129 -15.10 15.29 18.73
C ARG A 129 -13.87 16.07 18.29
N GLY A 130 -14.01 16.99 17.35
CA GLY A 130 -12.92 17.86 16.90
C GLY A 130 -12.29 18.64 18.05
N LEU A 131 -13.11 19.25 18.91
CA LEU A 131 -12.65 19.99 20.08
C LEU A 131 -11.90 19.09 21.08
N ALA A 132 -12.43 17.90 21.39
CA ALA A 132 -11.80 16.95 22.29
C ALA A 132 -10.41 16.50 21.80
N PHE A 133 -10.24 16.29 20.48
CA PHE A 133 -8.93 16.01 19.89
C PHE A 133 -7.97 17.20 20.02
N VAL A 134 -8.44 18.42 19.75
CA VAL A 134 -7.62 19.64 19.88
C VAL A 134 -7.16 19.84 21.32
N GLU A 135 -8.03 19.64 22.31
CA GLU A 135 -7.67 19.71 23.73
C GLU A 135 -6.66 18.63 24.14
N ALA A 136 -6.86 17.39 23.67
CA ALA A 136 -5.94 16.29 23.95
C ALA A 136 -4.55 16.52 23.34
N LEU A 137 -4.45 17.32 22.28
CA LEU A 137 -3.20 17.72 21.64
C LEU A 137 -2.55 18.95 22.28
N GLY A 138 -3.09 19.49 23.37
CA GLY A 138 -2.55 20.67 24.06
C GLY A 138 -3.20 22.00 23.66
N GLY A 139 -4.35 21.95 22.97
CA GLY A 139 -5.12 23.11 22.53
C GLY A 139 -4.73 23.63 21.15
N ALA A 140 -5.54 24.54 20.60
CA ALA A 140 -5.34 25.08 19.25
C ALA A 140 -3.98 25.78 19.08
N GLY A 141 -3.49 26.45 20.13
CA GLY A 141 -2.17 27.11 20.11
C GLY A 141 -0.97 26.14 20.06
N ASN A 142 -1.20 24.85 20.31
CA ASN A 142 -0.15 23.83 20.15
C ASN A 142 -0.09 23.24 18.74
N LEU A 143 -1.07 23.51 17.88
CA LEU A 143 -1.19 22.95 16.55
C LEU A 143 -0.66 23.95 15.51
N ALA A 144 0.37 23.55 14.79
CA ALA A 144 0.94 24.30 13.67
C ALA A 144 0.33 23.89 12.33
N SER A 145 0.08 22.59 12.13
CA SER A 145 -0.68 22.09 10.98
C SER A 145 -1.49 20.84 11.33
N ILE A 146 -2.61 20.67 10.63
CA ILE A 146 -3.51 19.53 10.77
C ILE A 146 -3.77 18.99 9.37
N ASP A 147 -3.28 17.78 9.10
CA ASP A 147 -3.52 17.03 7.87
C ASP A 147 -3.93 15.59 8.16
N ALA A 148 -4.41 14.89 7.14
CA ALA A 148 -4.76 13.48 7.22
C ALA A 148 -4.34 12.73 5.96
N CYS A 149 -4.02 11.46 6.15
CA CYS A 149 -4.06 10.45 5.09
C CYS A 149 -5.23 9.50 5.36
N THR A 150 -5.38 8.47 4.53
CA THR A 150 -6.46 7.47 4.62
C THR A 150 -6.67 6.89 6.02
N THR A 151 -5.61 6.68 6.82
CA THR A 151 -5.71 5.99 8.13
C THR A 151 -5.12 6.75 9.31
N ARG A 152 -4.53 7.93 9.10
CA ARG A 152 -3.75 8.64 10.13
C ARG A 152 -3.89 10.15 10.01
N LEU A 153 -3.95 10.83 11.15
CA LEU A 153 -3.68 12.25 11.22
C LEU A 153 -2.18 12.48 11.10
N ARG A 154 -1.81 13.54 10.38
CA ARG A 154 -0.45 14.09 10.30
C ARG A 154 -0.51 15.48 10.90
N LEU A 155 0.17 15.66 12.02
CA LEU A 155 0.12 16.88 12.80
C LEU A 155 1.53 17.44 12.92
N VAL A 156 1.64 18.75 12.85
CA VAL A 156 2.81 19.47 13.35
C VAL A 156 2.38 20.15 14.65
N VAL A 157 3.05 19.80 15.75
CA VAL A 157 2.80 20.35 17.07
C VAL A 157 3.99 21.20 17.53
N ASN A 158 3.70 22.30 18.23
CA ASN A 158 4.72 23.20 18.77
C ASN A 158 5.45 22.57 19.96
N ASP A 159 4.72 21.83 20.79
CA ASP A 159 5.22 21.18 22.01
C ASP A 159 4.62 19.78 22.17
N GLN A 160 5.47 18.76 22.05
CA GLN A 160 5.08 17.35 22.22
C GLN A 160 4.72 17.01 23.67
N ALA A 161 5.23 17.74 24.67
CA ALA A 161 4.97 17.45 26.08
C ALA A 161 3.52 17.76 26.48
N LYS A 162 2.84 18.64 25.71
CA LYS A 162 1.42 18.98 25.91
C LYS A 162 0.47 17.95 25.29
N VAL A 163 0.98 16.97 24.55
CA VAL A 163 0.16 15.94 23.90
C VAL A 163 -0.16 14.83 24.89
N SER A 164 -1.45 14.58 25.10
CA SER A 164 -1.95 13.53 25.98
C SER A 164 -2.32 12.27 25.19
N GLU A 165 -1.37 11.36 25.02
CA GLU A 165 -1.63 10.03 24.43
C GLU A 165 -2.77 9.26 25.12
N PRO A 166 -2.90 9.25 26.47
CA PRO A 166 -4.01 8.55 27.13
C PRO A 166 -5.38 9.09 26.74
N ARG A 167 -5.52 10.42 26.57
CA ARG A 167 -6.77 11.03 26.11
C ARG A 167 -7.03 10.71 24.65
N LEU A 168 -6.00 10.75 23.79
CA LEU A 168 -6.15 10.39 22.38
C LEU A 168 -6.55 8.92 22.20
N LYS A 169 -6.03 7.99 23.01
CA LYS A 169 -6.46 6.58 22.98
C LYS A 169 -7.95 6.43 23.32
N LYS A 170 -8.44 7.16 24.34
CA LYS A 170 -9.87 7.19 24.69
C LYS A 170 -10.75 7.77 23.58
N LEU A 171 -10.19 8.65 22.75
CA LEU A 171 -10.88 9.22 21.58
C LEU A 171 -10.77 8.33 20.33
N GLY A 172 -10.19 7.13 20.43
CA GLY A 172 -10.09 6.17 19.33
C GLY A 172 -8.73 6.07 18.63
N ALA A 173 -7.68 6.69 19.19
CA ALA A 173 -6.32 6.52 18.67
C ALA A 173 -5.77 5.11 18.92
N ARG A 174 -5.36 4.46 17.83
CA ARG A 174 -4.81 3.09 17.81
C ARG A 174 -3.28 3.06 17.91
N GLY A 175 -2.61 4.18 17.65
CA GLY A 175 -1.15 4.28 17.70
C GLY A 175 -0.63 5.67 17.40
N PHE A 176 0.66 5.89 17.71
CA PHE A 176 1.35 7.17 17.58
C PHE A 176 2.71 6.99 16.91
N ILE A 177 3.10 7.91 16.02
CA ILE A 177 4.42 7.94 15.37
C ILE A 177 4.99 9.35 15.48
N ARG A 178 6.25 9.49 15.89
CA ARG A 178 6.94 10.80 15.99
C ARG A 178 8.10 10.86 15.01
N PRO A 179 7.86 11.23 13.73
CA PRO A 179 8.91 11.27 12.71
C PRO A 179 9.95 12.38 12.93
N SER A 180 9.61 13.42 13.70
CA SER A 180 10.52 14.52 14.04
C SER A 180 10.15 15.12 15.39
N ALA A 181 10.95 16.08 15.89
CA ALA A 181 10.69 16.75 17.16
C ALA A 181 9.30 17.42 17.21
N GLN A 182 8.82 17.95 16.08
CA GLN A 182 7.52 18.63 15.97
C GLN A 182 6.46 17.78 15.24
N GLY A 183 6.85 16.73 14.53
CA GLY A 183 5.93 15.86 13.80
C GLY A 183 5.26 14.83 14.71
N LEU A 184 3.94 14.71 14.61
CA LEU A 184 3.15 13.69 15.29
C LEU A 184 2.15 13.07 14.29
N GLN A 185 2.15 11.74 14.18
CA GLN A 185 1.09 11.03 13.49
C GLN A 185 0.25 10.23 14.47
N VAL A 186 -1.07 10.30 14.32
CA VAL A 186 -2.04 9.57 15.15
C VAL A 186 -2.83 8.62 14.26
N VAL A 187 -2.77 7.32 14.54
CA VAL A 187 -3.47 6.29 13.75
C VAL A 187 -4.92 6.20 14.23
N LEU A 188 -5.87 6.55 13.37
CA LEU A 188 -7.32 6.51 13.66
C LEU A 188 -8.08 5.51 12.78
N GLY A 189 -7.44 5.00 11.72
CA GLY A 189 -8.15 4.23 10.69
C GLY A 189 -8.95 5.16 9.76
N PRO A 190 -10.00 4.65 9.09
CA PRO A 190 -10.66 5.33 7.95
C PRO A 190 -11.34 6.67 8.31
N ILE A 191 -11.48 6.98 9.60
CA ILE A 191 -12.08 8.24 10.10
C ILE A 191 -11.08 9.40 10.18
N ALA A 192 -9.81 9.19 9.83
CA ALA A 192 -8.76 10.21 10.01
C ALA A 192 -9.07 11.53 9.27
N ASP A 193 -9.59 11.45 8.05
CA ASP A 193 -9.91 12.63 7.25
C ASP A 193 -11.08 13.44 7.84
N SER A 194 -12.15 12.76 8.29
CA SER A 194 -13.28 13.43 8.96
C SER A 194 -12.85 14.11 10.26
N VAL A 195 -12.00 13.46 11.06
CA VAL A 195 -11.50 14.03 12.31
C VAL A 195 -10.61 15.24 12.04
N ALA A 196 -9.77 15.22 11.00
CA ALA A 196 -8.97 16.38 10.62
C ALA A 196 -9.83 17.58 10.24
N MET A 197 -10.92 17.38 9.48
CA MET A 197 -11.85 18.46 9.14
C MET A 197 -12.52 19.06 10.38
N GLU A 198 -12.98 18.22 11.31
CA GLU A 198 -13.58 18.66 12.57
C GLU A 198 -12.58 19.42 13.46
N MET A 199 -11.33 18.93 13.55
CA MET A 199 -10.27 19.60 14.31
C MET A 199 -9.93 20.98 13.71
N ARG A 200 -9.89 21.11 12.38
CA ARG A 200 -9.66 22.42 11.73
C ARG A 200 -10.81 23.39 12.02
N ALA A 201 -12.05 22.90 12.00
CA ALA A 201 -13.21 23.71 12.38
C ALA A 201 -13.15 24.15 13.85
N ALA A 202 -12.71 23.28 14.75
CA ALA A 202 -12.61 23.56 16.19
C ALA A 202 -11.40 24.43 16.57
N ALA A 203 -10.25 24.25 15.92
CA ALA A 203 -9.02 25.00 16.21
C ALA A 203 -9.03 26.41 15.62
N GLY A 204 -9.92 26.70 14.67
CA GLY A 204 -9.99 27.98 13.99
C GLY A 204 -8.80 28.21 13.04
N PRO A 205 -8.52 29.47 12.64
CA PRO A 205 -7.38 29.79 11.80
C PRO A 205 -6.09 29.46 12.54
N LEU A 206 -5.42 28.39 12.12
CA LEU A 206 -4.11 28.05 12.64
C LEU A 206 -3.11 29.12 12.20
N SER A 207 -2.21 29.50 13.10
CA SER A 207 -1.05 30.30 12.70
C SER A 207 -0.29 29.48 11.67
N ALA A 208 -0.21 29.99 10.43
CA ALA A 208 0.50 29.32 9.35
C ALA A 208 1.99 29.26 9.70
N ALA A 209 2.39 28.25 10.47
CA ALA A 209 3.73 27.72 10.34
C ALA A 209 3.78 27.17 8.91
N ALA A 210 4.79 27.61 8.15
CA ALA A 210 5.02 27.19 6.78
C ALA A 210 4.78 25.68 6.68
N PRO A 211 4.07 25.20 5.63
CA PRO A 211 3.88 23.77 5.46
C PRO A 211 5.23 23.12 5.58
N VAL A 212 5.38 22.21 6.54
CA VAL A 212 6.45 21.24 6.49
C VAL A 212 6.06 20.34 5.32
N ILE A 213 6.32 20.84 4.11
CA ILE A 213 6.56 20.00 2.96
C ILE A 213 7.56 19.00 3.51
N GLU A 214 7.17 17.72 3.56
CA GLU A 214 8.13 16.63 3.66
C GLU A 214 9.28 17.07 2.78
N SER A 215 10.41 17.38 3.40
CA SER A 215 11.62 17.67 2.66
C SER A 215 11.88 16.38 1.89
N GLN A 216 11.34 16.28 0.67
CA GLN A 216 12.02 15.63 -0.42
C GLN A 216 13.43 16.13 -0.24
N SER A 217 14.34 15.21 0.08
CA SER A 217 15.75 15.51 0.13
C SER A 217 16.04 16.21 -1.19
N THR A 218 16.06 17.55 -1.17
CA THR A 218 16.77 18.31 -2.16
C THR A 218 18.17 17.81 -1.91
N VAL A 219 18.60 16.87 -2.77
CA VAL A 219 20.00 16.50 -2.88
C VAL A 219 20.67 17.85 -3.02
N ALA A 220 21.33 18.31 -1.95
CA ALA A 220 22.08 19.54 -1.97
C ALA A 220 22.91 19.46 -3.23
N ALA A 221 22.80 20.46 -4.11
CA ALA A 221 23.46 20.46 -5.42
C ALA A 221 24.90 20.01 -5.20
N ALA A 222 25.18 18.73 -5.50
CA ALA A 222 26.46 18.14 -5.17
C ALA A 222 27.47 18.87 -6.04
N ASP A 223 28.58 19.29 -5.45
CA ASP A 223 29.66 19.91 -6.21
C ASP A 223 29.98 18.97 -7.39
N PRO A 224 29.82 19.42 -8.65
CA PRO A 224 29.97 18.54 -9.79
C PRO A 224 31.45 18.28 -10.12
N ALA A 225 32.39 19.00 -9.48
CA ALA A 225 33.83 18.83 -9.69
C ALA A 225 34.33 17.38 -9.45
N PRO A 226 34.05 16.72 -8.32
CA PRO A 226 34.45 15.32 -8.09
C PRO A 226 33.84 14.34 -9.10
N TRP A 227 32.62 14.60 -9.57
CA TRP A 227 31.96 13.76 -10.58
C TRP A 227 32.67 13.86 -11.94
N PHE A 228 33.01 15.07 -12.37
CA PHE A 228 33.74 15.25 -13.62
C PHE A 228 35.18 14.71 -13.54
N ALA A 229 35.84 14.82 -12.39
CA ALA A 229 37.16 14.22 -12.19
C ALA A 229 37.10 12.70 -12.30
N ALA A 230 36.11 12.07 -11.66
CA ALA A 230 35.95 10.61 -11.66
C ALA A 230 35.54 10.05 -13.04
N LEU A 231 34.84 10.85 -13.87
CA LEU A 231 34.49 10.48 -15.25
C LEU A 231 35.61 10.75 -16.27
N GLY A 232 36.78 11.21 -15.84
CA GLY A 232 37.93 11.48 -16.71
C GLY A 232 37.93 12.85 -17.38
N GLY A 233 37.09 13.78 -16.90
CA GLY A 233 36.94 15.15 -17.41
C GLY A 233 35.58 15.43 -18.05
N ARG A 234 35.20 16.71 -18.15
CA ARG A 234 33.95 17.13 -18.83
C ARG A 234 33.95 16.81 -20.32
N ASP A 235 35.13 16.84 -20.92
CA ASP A 235 35.39 16.51 -22.32
C ASP A 235 35.24 15.02 -22.64
N ASN A 236 35.23 14.15 -21.62
CA ASN A 236 35.05 12.72 -21.79
C ASN A 236 33.57 12.29 -21.87
N ILE A 237 32.62 13.20 -21.63
CA ILE A 237 31.19 12.90 -21.65
C ILE A 237 30.65 13.12 -23.06
N ALA A 238 30.29 12.04 -23.74
CA ALA A 238 29.71 12.07 -25.08
C ALA A 238 28.20 12.34 -25.05
N ALA A 239 27.48 11.71 -24.10
CA ALA A 239 26.05 11.93 -23.88
C ALA A 239 25.69 11.66 -22.42
N SER A 240 24.58 12.21 -21.94
CA SER A 240 24.04 11.88 -20.63
C SER A 240 22.53 12.01 -20.60
N GLY A 241 21.88 11.28 -19.70
CA GLY A 241 20.44 11.37 -19.52
C GLY A 241 19.97 10.77 -18.20
N ALA A 242 18.69 10.98 -17.90
CA ALA A 242 18.03 10.48 -16.71
C ALA A 242 16.85 9.59 -17.09
N ALA A 243 16.78 8.42 -16.47
CA ALA A 243 15.60 7.58 -16.39
C ALA A 243 14.98 7.69 -14.99
N SER A 244 13.75 7.21 -14.80
CA SER A 244 12.96 7.37 -13.57
C SER A 244 13.67 6.92 -12.26
N SER A 245 14.71 6.10 -12.34
CA SER A 245 15.48 5.63 -11.17
C SER A 245 17.00 5.60 -11.39
N ARG A 246 17.50 6.13 -12.52
CA ARG A 246 18.92 6.00 -12.91
C ARG A 246 19.39 7.20 -13.72
N LEU A 247 20.67 7.55 -13.57
CA LEU A 247 21.39 8.42 -14.49
C LEU A 247 22.28 7.56 -15.38
N TRP A 248 22.39 7.91 -16.65
CA TRP A 248 23.32 7.27 -17.57
C TRP A 248 24.22 8.31 -18.21
N VAL A 249 25.47 7.94 -18.45
CA VAL A 249 26.49 8.76 -19.08
C VAL A 249 27.25 7.88 -20.07
N ASP A 250 27.31 8.33 -21.32
CA ASP A 250 28.16 7.72 -22.35
C ASP A 250 29.51 8.42 -22.36
N LEU A 251 30.58 7.65 -22.33
CA LEU A 251 31.95 8.17 -22.31
C LEU A 251 32.60 8.05 -23.68
N ALA A 252 33.30 9.09 -24.11
CA ALA A 252 34.07 9.09 -25.35
C ALA A 252 35.26 8.12 -25.27
N ASP A 253 35.89 8.02 -24.10
CA ASP A 253 36.93 7.04 -23.79
C ASP A 253 36.68 6.44 -22.38
N PRO A 254 36.23 5.17 -22.30
CA PRO A 254 35.93 4.53 -21.02
C PRO A 254 37.19 4.27 -20.17
N THR A 255 38.40 4.29 -20.76
CA THR A 255 39.65 4.03 -20.02
C THR A 255 40.08 5.20 -19.14
N ARG A 256 39.53 6.39 -19.39
CA ARG A 256 39.79 7.61 -18.61
C ARG A 256 38.95 7.72 -17.34
N ALA A 257 37.95 6.86 -17.14
CA ALA A 257 37.10 6.88 -15.96
C ALA A 257 37.77 6.15 -14.78
N ASP A 258 37.75 6.78 -13.60
CA ASP A 258 38.21 6.17 -12.35
C ASP A 258 37.04 5.44 -11.67
N GLU A 259 37.00 4.12 -11.82
CA GLU A 259 35.95 3.31 -11.23
C GLU A 259 35.93 3.34 -9.69
N ALA A 260 37.09 3.49 -9.05
CA ALA A 260 37.19 3.50 -7.60
C ALA A 260 36.62 4.81 -7.04
N ALA A 261 36.92 5.94 -7.67
CA ALA A 261 36.37 7.24 -7.31
C ALA A 261 34.84 7.29 -7.51
N LEU A 262 34.32 6.72 -8.61
CA LEU A 262 32.88 6.64 -8.86
C LEU A 262 32.13 5.77 -7.83
N ARG A 263 32.74 4.66 -7.38
CA ARG A 263 32.17 3.84 -6.28
C ARG A 263 32.14 4.58 -4.95
N GLN A 264 33.16 5.39 -4.64
CA GLN A 264 33.19 6.24 -3.45
C GLN A 264 32.12 7.33 -3.50
N LEU A 265 31.76 7.80 -4.69
CA LEU A 265 30.64 8.72 -4.92
C LEU A 265 29.26 8.03 -4.88
N GLY A 266 29.19 6.75 -4.49
CA GLY A 266 27.94 6.02 -4.28
C GLY A 266 27.35 5.37 -5.54
N VAL A 267 28.09 5.36 -6.65
CA VAL A 267 27.60 4.78 -7.91
C VAL A 267 27.66 3.25 -7.88
N ARG A 268 26.50 2.60 -7.97
CA ARG A 268 26.42 1.17 -8.31
C ARG A 268 26.45 1.01 -9.83
N MET A 269 27.66 0.81 -10.37
CA MET A 269 27.90 0.72 -11.81
C MET A 269 27.53 -0.64 -12.41
N ARG A 270 27.04 -0.60 -13.65
CA ARG A 270 27.14 -1.69 -14.63
C ARG A 270 27.83 -1.11 -15.86
N THR A 271 29.10 -1.43 -16.07
CA THR A 271 29.86 -1.01 -17.25
C THR A 271 29.60 -2.02 -18.36
N ASP A 272 29.02 -1.55 -19.47
CA ASP A 272 29.26 -2.17 -20.78
C ASP A 272 30.25 -1.30 -21.55
N ALA A 273 30.81 -1.81 -22.66
CA ALA A 273 31.98 -1.23 -23.32
C ALA A 273 31.79 0.22 -23.86
N ALA A 274 30.64 0.86 -23.64
CA ALA A 274 30.37 2.24 -24.04
C ALA A 274 29.51 3.07 -23.06
N SER A 275 28.92 2.50 -21.99
CA SER A 275 28.00 3.26 -21.12
C SER A 275 28.21 3.01 -19.62
N VAL A 276 28.07 4.08 -18.83
CA VAL A 276 28.06 4.05 -17.37
C VAL A 276 26.65 4.36 -16.88
N ALA A 277 25.96 3.36 -16.31
CA ALA A 277 24.66 3.54 -15.66
C ALA A 277 24.81 3.59 -14.13
N ALA A 278 24.39 4.70 -13.52
CA ALA A 278 24.34 4.92 -12.08
C ALA A 278 22.91 4.76 -11.56
N GLY A 279 22.68 3.81 -10.66
CA GLY A 279 21.41 3.70 -9.94
C GLY A 279 21.28 4.81 -8.88
N LEU A 280 20.22 5.62 -8.95
CA LEU A 280 19.85 6.53 -7.86
C LEU A 280 19.15 5.71 -6.78
N GLN A 281 19.89 5.29 -5.76
CA GLN A 281 19.29 4.98 -4.46
C GLN A 281 19.48 6.20 -3.58
N ALA A 282 18.37 6.87 -3.28
CA ALA A 282 18.30 7.89 -2.25
C ALA A 282 18.87 7.31 -0.94
N ALA A 283 19.93 7.94 -0.43
CA ALA A 283 20.29 7.90 0.97
C ALA A 283 19.67 9.13 1.65
#